data_AF-A0A443DNI0-F1
#
_entry.id   AF-A0A443DNI0-F1
#
_cell.length_a   1.000
_cell.length_b   1.000
_cell.length_c   1.000
_cell.angle_alpha   90.00
_cell.angle_beta   90.00
_cell.angle_gamma   90.00
#
_symmetry.space_group_name_H-M   'P 1'
#
loop_
_entity.id
_entity.type
_entity.pdbx_description
1 polymer ?
#
loop_
_entity_poly.entity_id
_entity_poly.type
_entity_poly.pdbx_seq_one_letter_code
_entity_poly.pdbx_strand_id
1 'polypeptide(L)' 'MADVTLRNQNSELVRRGCAAFNSGDMDTLTQIIDESCIWHTPGKSPIARDYEGREATFGQFGRYGGETTGLSRPTFCM' A
#
# COMPACT_ATOMS: atom_id res chain seq x y z
N MET A 1 8.71 26.86 -3.68
CA MET A 1 8.40 26.06 -4.90
C MET A 1 8.99 24.64 -4.88
N ALA A 2 9.86 24.25 -3.95
CA ALA A 2 10.29 22.85 -3.80
C ALA A 2 9.21 21.95 -3.14
N ASP A 3 8.47 22.49 -2.16
CA ASP A 3 7.38 21.81 -1.44
C ASP A 3 6.27 21.28 -2.36
N VAL A 4 5.74 22.12 -3.25
CA VAL A 4 4.67 21.74 -4.18
C VAL A 4 5.12 20.66 -5.17
N THR A 5 6.35 20.73 -5.66
CA THR A 5 6.90 19.73 -6.58
C THR A 5 7.06 18.37 -5.90
N LEU A 6 7.55 18.34 -4.65
CA LEU A 6 7.64 17.10 -3.87
C LEU A 6 6.25 16.52 -3.58
N ARG A 7 5.28 17.38 -3.26
CA ARG A 7 3.89 16.98 -3.01
C ARG A 7 3.22 16.39 -4.26
N ASN A 8 3.53 16.93 -5.45
CA ASN A 8 3.05 16.40 -6.73
C ASN A 8 3.66 15.02 -7.02
N GLN A 9 4.97 14.88 -6.86
CA GLN A 9 5.68 13.60 -7.07
C GLN A 9 5.18 12.51 -6.13
N ASN A 10 4.98 12.83 -4.84
CA ASN A 10 4.43 11.88 -3.87
C ASN A 10 3.00 11.47 -4.23
N SER A 11 2.17 12.41 -4.70
CA SER A 11 0.80 12.11 -5.13
C SER A 11 0.76 11.18 -6.34
N GLU A 12 1.68 11.34 -7.29
CA GLU A 12 1.82 10.43 -8.43
C GLU A 12 2.29 9.04 -8.02
N LEU A 13 3.24 8.95 -7.08
CA LEU A 13 3.70 7.67 -6.51
C LEU A 13 2.56 6.92 -5.82
N VAL A 14 1.73 7.61 -5.03
CA VAL A 14 0.56 7.00 -4.37
C VAL A 14 -0.46 6.47 -5.38
N ARG A 15 -0.77 7.25 -6.42
CA ARG A 15 -1.69 6.82 -7.48
C ARG A 15 -1.16 5.59 -8.22
N ARG A 16 0.13 5.58 -8.55
CA ARG A 16 0.79 4.44 -9.20
C ARG A 16 0.80 3.20 -8.32
N GLY A 17 1.11 3.37 -7.02
CA GLY A 17 1.07 2.29 -6.04
C GLY A 17 -0.33 1.68 -5.91
N CYS A 18 -1.39 2.50 -5.91
CA CYS A 18 -2.75 1.96 -5.89
C CYS A 18 -3.14 1.24 -7.20
N ALA A 19 -2.72 1.75 -8.36
CA ALA A 19 -2.97 1.07 -9.63
C ALA A 19 -2.28 -0.30 -9.68
N ALA A 20 -1.04 -0.37 -9.20
CA ALA A 20 -0.28 -1.60 -9.06
C ALA A 20 -0.95 -2.59 -8.09
N PHE A 21 -1.38 -2.11 -6.92
CA PHE A 21 -2.12 -2.91 -5.95
C PHE A 21 -3.42 -3.51 -6.52
N ASN A 22 -4.21 -2.71 -7.24
CA ASN A 22 -5.45 -3.20 -7.86
C ASN A 22 -5.21 -4.24 -8.96
N SER A 23 -4.08 -4.15 -9.66
CA SER A 23 -3.74 -5.06 -10.76
C SER A 23 -2.96 -6.30 -10.27
N GLY A 24 -2.58 -6.34 -8.99
CA GLY A 24 -1.69 -7.37 -8.44
C GLY A 24 -0.23 -7.25 -8.91
N ASP A 25 0.19 -6.06 -9.37
CA ASP A 25 1.54 -5.81 -9.89
C ASP A 25 2.54 -5.62 -8.73
N MET A 26 3.07 -6.74 -8.25
CA MET A 26 4.00 -6.76 -7.12
C MET A 26 5.37 -6.14 -7.45
N ASP A 27 5.79 -6.15 -8.72
CA ASP A 27 7.07 -5.56 -9.15
C ASP A 27 7.05 -4.05 -8.95
N THR A 28 6.00 -3.38 -9.43
CA THR A 28 5.81 -1.94 -9.23
C THR A 28 5.66 -1.59 -7.75
N LEU A 29 4.95 -2.41 -6.96
CA LEU A 29 4.85 -2.20 -5.51
C LEU A 29 6.21 -2.30 -4.82
N THR A 30 7.09 -3.21 -5.26
CA THR A 30 8.44 -3.38 -4.71
C THR A 30 9.36 -2.20 -5.03
N GLN A 31 9.15 -1.53 -6.16
CA GLN A 31 9.89 -0.31 -6.52
C GLN A 31 9.41 0.94 -5.76
N ILE A 32 8.16 0.95 -5.30
CA ILE A 32 7.56 2.10 -4.60
C ILE A 32 7.68 1.97 -3.08
N ILE A 33 7.59 0.75 -2.54
CA ILE A 33 7.64 0.48 -1.10
C ILE A 33 9.05 0.09 -0.69
N ASP A 34 9.65 0.92 0.16
CA ASP A 34 10.97 0.71 0.74
C ASP A 34 11.05 -0.59 1.58
N GLU A 35 12.25 -1.18 1.72
CA GLU A 35 12.44 -2.38 2.56
C GLU A 35 12.01 -2.17 4.01
N SER A 36 12.23 -0.96 4.52
CA SER A 36 12.00 -0.55 5.90
C SER A 36 10.60 0.04 6.14
N CYS A 37 9.72 -0.02 5.14
CA CYS A 37 8.37 0.54 5.25
C CYS A 37 7.56 -0.16 6.34
N ILE A 38 6.87 0.65 7.17
CA ILE A 38 5.94 0.15 8.19
C ILE A 38 4.53 0.41 7.69
N TRP A 39 3.75 -0.67 7.56
CA TRP A 39 2.35 -0.58 7.18
C TRP A 39 1.44 -0.63 8.39
N HIS A 40 0.77 0.47 8.69
CA HIS A 40 -0.17 0.59 9.80
C HIS A 40 -1.57 0.18 9.36
N THR A 41 -2.08 -0.94 9.87
CA THR A 41 -3.49 -1.33 9.65
C THR A 41 -4.34 -0.96 10.87
N PRO A 42 -5.13 0.12 10.83
CA PRO A 42 -5.99 0.50 11.94
C PRO A 42 -7.21 -0.45 12.05
N GLY A 43 -7.66 -0.69 13.28
CA GLY A 43 -8.87 -1.48 13.55
C GLY A 43 -8.79 -2.26 14.85
N LYS A 44 -9.84 -3.04 15.13
CA LYS A 44 -9.88 -4.01 16.25
C LYS A 44 -9.86 -5.47 15.78
N SER A 45 -9.65 -5.68 14.48
CA SER A 45 -9.60 -6.99 13.85
C SER A 45 -8.26 -7.68 14.17
N PRO A 46 -8.18 -9.02 14.15
CA PRO A 46 -6.92 -9.75 14.38
C PRO A 46 -5.79 -9.46 13.37
N ILE A 47 -6.14 -8.81 12.25
CA ILE A 47 -5.21 -8.31 11.23
C ILE A 47 -4.78 -6.85 11.43
N ALA A 48 -5.40 -6.12 12.37
CA ALA A 48 -5.07 -4.74 12.69
C ALA A 48 -3.82 -4.72 13.57
N ARG A 49 -2.67 -4.53 12.92
CA ARG A 49 -1.36 -4.39 13.53
C ARG A 49 -0.47 -3.55 12.62
N ASP A 50 0.67 -3.19 13.17
CA ASP A 50 1.77 -2.59 12.42
C ASP A 50 2.59 -3.72 11.79
N TYR A 51 2.77 -3.65 10.48
CA TYR A 51 3.56 -4.61 9.70
C TYR A 51 4.87 -3.94 9.33
N GLU A 52 5.92 -4.26 10.09
CA GLU A 52 7.24 -3.71 9.90
C GLU A 52 7.96 -4.45 8.78
N GLY A 53 8.43 -3.70 7.79
CA GLY A 53 9.17 -4.21 6.67
C GLY A 53 8.30 -4.60 5.47
N ARG A 54 8.95 -4.60 4.30
CA ARG A 54 8.29 -4.87 3.01
C ARG A 54 7.64 -6.24 2.95
N GLU A 55 8.29 -7.28 3.46
CA GLU A 55 7.75 -8.64 3.45
C GLU A 55 6.48 -8.77 4.30
N ALA A 56 6.47 -8.17 5.50
CA ALA A 56 5.30 -8.14 6.37
C ALA A 56 4.14 -7.36 5.73
N THR A 57 4.46 -6.22 5.08
CA THR A 57 3.51 -5.39 4.34
C THR A 57 2.90 -6.14 3.16
N PHE A 58 3.71 -6.83 2.36
CA PHE A 58 3.24 -7.63 1.23
C PHE A 58 2.45 -8.87 1.66
N GLY A 59 2.83 -9.50 2.77
CA GLY A 59 2.02 -10.56 3.39
C GLY A 59 0.62 -10.05 3.75
N GLN A 60 0.52 -8.83 4.27
CA GLN A 60 -0.77 -8.19 4.55
C GLN A 60 -1.53 -7.82 3.28
N PHE A 61 -0.86 -7.37 2.22
CA PHE A 61 -1.47 -7.12 0.91
C PHE A 61 -2.04 -8.39 0.27
N GLY A 62 -1.31 -9.51 0.38
CA GLY A 62 -1.80 -10.82 -0.05
C GLY A 62 -3.06 -11.25 0.70
N ARG A 63 -3.16 -10.94 2.00
CA ARG A 63 -4.38 -11.18 2.79
C ARG A 63 -5.55 -10.33 2.30
N TYR A 64 -5.32 -9.06 1.97
CA TYR A 64 -6.36 -8.25 1.33
C TYR A 64 -6.84 -8.89 0.02
N GLY A 65 -5.93 -9.30 -0.88
CA GLY A 65 -6.29 -9.94 -2.14
C GLY A 65 -6.97 -11.31 -2.00
N GLY A 66 -6.64 -12.07 -0.95
CA GLY A 66 -7.20 -13.41 -0.69
C GLY A 66 -8.53 -13.40 0.07
N GLU A 67 -8.74 -12.46 0.99
CA GLU A 67 -9.97 -12.36 1.80
C GLU A 67 -11.03 -11.48 1.13
N THR A 68 -10.65 -10.57 0.22
CA THR A 68 -11.60 -9.74 -0.53
C THR A 68 -11.85 -10.31 -1.93
N THR A 69 -12.78 -11.29 -2.03
CA THR A 69 -13.47 -11.57 -3.30
C THR A 69 -14.37 -10.37 -3.62
N GLY A 70 -13.77 -9.28 -4.08
CA GLY A 70 -14.47 -8.02 -4.29
C GLY A 70 -13.66 -6.84 -3.77
N LEU A 71 -13.09 -6.11 -4.73
CA LEU A 71 -12.36 -4.86 -4.66
C LEU A 71 -12.98 -3.82 -3.68
N SER A 72 -12.82 -3.99 -2.37
CA SER A 72 -13.05 -2.89 -1.44
C SER A 72 -11.84 -1.97 -1.55
N ARG A 73 -12.00 -0.88 -2.31
CA ARG A 73 -10.95 0.14 -2.49
C ARG A 73 -10.37 0.49 -1.10
N PRO A 74 -9.07 0.29 -0.87
CA PRO A 74 -8.48 0.70 0.40
C PRO A 74 -8.70 2.21 0.57
N THR A 75 -9.06 2.68 1.76
CA THR A 75 -9.34 4.11 2.04
C THR A 75 -8.16 5.01 1.66
N PHE A 76 -6.93 4.49 1.65
CA PHE A 76 -5.74 5.20 1.16
C PHE A 76 -5.77 5.51 -0.35
N CYS A 77 -6.61 4.80 -1.12
CA CYS A 77 -6.83 5.02 -2.54
C CYS A 77 -8.17 5.71 -2.86
N MET A 78 -8.88 6.20 -1.83
CA MET A 78 -9.99 7.14 -2.01
C MET A 78 -9.42 8.55 -2.18
#